data_AF-A0A701UMQ5-F1
#
_entry.id   AF-A0A701UMQ5-F1
#
_cell.length_a   1.000
_cell.length_b   1.000
_cell.length_c   1.000
_cell.angle_alpha   90.00
_cell.angle_beta   90.00
_cell.angle_gamma   90.00
#
_symmetry.space_group_name_H-M   'P 1'
#
loop_
_entity.id
_entity.type
_entity.pdbx_description
1 polymer ?
#
loop_
_entity_poly.entity_id
_entity_poly.type
_entity_poly.pdbx_seq_one_letter_code
_entity_poly.pdbx_strand_id
1 'polypeptide(L)'
;MHDIRLLTMYLMDQHNKLIPCFFHLGIGVIEKDILHKINKINSIDSKSTFFRYPKTGDHIQDMRKSSVRQKSTEDIINSMNKKEGKYVKALLLVDDEDNIVDSFDIDVDVFPDLNKNLIYLCDYFHDLHAAYRWGICDGR
;
A
#
# COMPACT_ATOMS: atom_id res chain seq x y z
N MET A 1 -4.66 8.73 18.13
CA MET A 1 -4.51 8.19 16.76
C MET A 1 -3.03 8.27 16.45
N HIS A 2 -2.33 7.14 16.30
CA HIS A 2 -0.87 7.09 16.30
C HIS A 2 -0.33 7.24 14.87
N ASP A 3 0.52 8.24 14.62
CA ASP A 3 1.30 8.36 13.38
C ASP A 3 2.28 7.18 13.32
N ILE A 4 2.09 6.29 12.34
CA ILE A 4 2.89 5.08 12.21
C ILE A 4 4.38 5.40 12.00
N ARG A 5 4.71 6.57 11.46
CA ARG A 5 6.10 7.01 11.31
C ARG A 5 6.74 7.27 12.66
N LEU A 6 6.03 7.96 13.57
CA LEU A 6 6.53 8.23 14.91
C LEU A 6 6.73 6.93 15.69
N LEU A 7 5.78 6.00 15.58
CA LEU A 7 5.91 4.67 16.18
C LEU A 7 7.12 3.92 15.63
N THR A 8 7.35 3.99 14.31
CA THR A 8 8.50 3.36 13.66
C THR A 8 9.82 3.98 14.11
N MET A 9 9.89 5.31 14.17
CA MET A 9 11.09 6.01 14.64
C MET A 9 11.40 5.63 16.10
N TYR A 10 10.39 5.54 16.94
CA TYR A 10 10.54 5.05 18.31
C TYR A 10 11.07 3.60 18.34
N LEU A 11 10.48 2.71 17.53
CA LEU A 11 10.92 1.32 17.43
C LEU A 11 12.37 1.21 16.94
N MET A 12 12.78 2.03 15.96
CA MET A 12 14.16 2.07 15.48
C MET A 12 15.14 2.56 16.55
N ASP A 13 14.76 3.57 17.34
CA ASP A 13 15.57 4.04 18.46
C ASP A 13 15.75 2.95 19.53
N GLN A 14 14.68 2.22 19.86
CA GLN A 14 14.78 1.08 20.79
C GLN A 14 15.62 -0.07 20.21
N HIS A 15 15.40 -0.42 18.94
CA HIS A 15 16.18 -1.44 18.24
C HIS A 15 17.67 -1.11 18.28
N ASN A 16 18.05 0.13 17.95
CA ASN A 16 19.45 0.55 17.92
C ASN A 16 20.15 0.39 19.28
N LYS A 17 19.44 0.61 20.39
CA LYS A 17 19.97 0.40 21.74
C LYS A 17 20.20 -1.08 22.05
N LEU A 18 19.47 -1.96 21.39
CA LEU A 18 19.51 -3.41 21.60
C LEU A 18 20.39 -4.14 20.58
N ILE A 19 20.88 -3.48 19.52
CA ILE A 19 21.82 -4.09 18.53
C ILE A 19 22.95 -4.88 19.19
N PRO A 20 23.63 -4.40 20.26
CA PRO A 20 24.68 -5.17 20.92
C PRO A 20 24.20 -6.54 21.44
N CYS A 21 22.94 -6.65 21.86
CA CYS A 21 22.34 -7.91 22.31
C CYS A 21 22.10 -8.89 21.16
N PHE A 22 22.00 -8.40 19.93
CA PHE A 22 21.62 -9.20 18.76
C PHE A 22 22.75 -9.45 17.75
N PHE A 23 23.96 -8.93 18.02
CA PHE A 23 25.10 -9.01 17.10
C PHE A 23 25.42 -10.46 16.69
N HIS A 24 25.23 -11.40 17.62
CA HIS A 24 25.45 -12.84 17.39
C HIS A 24 24.41 -13.50 16.47
N LEU A 25 23.26 -12.84 16.25
CA LEU A 25 22.18 -13.30 15.35
C LEU A 25 22.25 -12.64 13.97
N GLY A 26 23.27 -11.81 13.71
CA GLY A 26 23.39 -11.07 12.45
C GLY A 26 22.32 -9.99 12.25
N ILE A 27 21.57 -9.62 13.31
CA ILE A 27 20.56 -8.56 13.23
C ILE A 27 21.29 -7.21 13.32
N GLY A 28 21.40 -6.55 12.17
CA GLY A 28 21.97 -5.20 12.06
C GLY A 28 20.93 -4.09 12.17
N VAL A 29 21.37 -2.85 11.92
CA VAL A 29 20.53 -1.65 11.92
C VAL A 29 19.39 -1.80 10.90
N ILE A 30 18.18 -1.42 11.30
CA ILE A 30 17.02 -1.33 10.39
C ILE A 30 17.36 -0.46 9.17
N GLU A 31 17.13 -1.02 7.97
CA GLU A 31 17.50 -0.39 6.72
C GLU A 31 16.70 0.89 6.44
N LYS A 32 17.33 1.87 5.76
CA LYS A 32 16.66 3.13 5.39
C LYS A 32 15.44 2.92 4.47
N ASP A 33 15.43 1.85 3.69
CA ASP A 33 14.31 1.52 2.79
C ASP A 33 13.03 1.17 3.58
N ILE A 34 13.15 0.61 4.80
CA ILE A 34 12.00 0.35 5.69
C ILE A 34 11.26 1.65 6.01
N LEU A 35 11.99 2.70 6.38
CA LEU A 35 11.41 4.00 6.69
C LEU A 35 10.75 4.62 5.45
N HIS A 36 11.36 4.46 4.27
CA HIS A 36 10.78 4.94 3.01
C HIS A 36 9.44 4.26 2.70
N LYS A 37 9.35 2.93 2.85
CA LYS A 37 8.09 2.18 2.64
C LYS A 37 7.00 2.62 3.63
N ILE A 38 7.37 2.84 4.90
CA ILE A 38 6.43 3.31 5.93
C ILE A 38 5.95 4.72 5.64
N ASN A 39 6.83 5.62 5.19
CA ASN A 39 6.45 6.96 4.77
C ASN A 39 5.47 6.94 3.58
N LYS A 40 5.66 6.03 2.61
CA LYS A 40 4.71 5.84 1.50
C LYS A 40 3.33 5.42 2.02
N ILE A 41 3.25 4.46 2.93
CA ILE A 41 1.98 4.04 3.55
C ILE A 41 1.34 5.20 4.30
N ASN A 42 2.10 5.89 5.16
CA ASN A 42 1.58 7.00 5.96
C ASN A 42 1.10 8.18 5.10
N SER A 43 1.68 8.38 3.90
CA SER A 43 1.22 9.41 2.96
C SER A 43 -0.19 9.13 2.42
N ILE A 44 -0.60 7.87 2.40
CA ILE A 44 -1.91 7.42 1.93
C ILE A 44 -2.89 7.28 3.09
N ASP A 45 -2.44 6.69 4.20
CA ASP A 45 -3.29 6.40 5.35
C ASP A 45 -2.73 6.91 6.69
N SER A 46 -2.47 8.21 6.76
CA SER A 46 -1.93 8.86 7.97
C SER A 46 -2.82 8.73 9.21
N LYS A 47 -4.13 8.56 9.02
CA LYS A 47 -5.12 8.44 10.10
C LYS A 47 -5.54 7.00 10.37
N SER A 48 -4.97 6.05 9.63
CA SER A 48 -5.41 4.65 9.60
C SER A 48 -6.89 4.50 9.19
N THR A 49 -7.53 5.52 8.61
CA THR A 49 -8.96 5.49 8.23
C THR A 49 -9.19 5.07 6.79
N PHE A 50 -8.16 5.16 5.94
CA PHE A 50 -8.27 4.90 4.51
C PHE A 50 -8.70 3.45 4.26
N PHE A 51 -8.05 2.44 4.84
CA PHE A 51 -8.45 1.04 4.59
C PHE A 51 -9.62 0.56 5.44
N ARG A 52 -9.92 1.26 6.56
CA ARG A 52 -10.95 0.81 7.51
C ARG A 52 -12.37 1.17 7.09
N TYR A 53 -12.55 2.25 6.35
CA TYR A 53 -13.88 2.75 6.01
C TYR A 53 -14.10 2.77 4.49
N PRO A 54 -15.27 2.32 4.00
CA PRO A 54 -15.62 2.42 2.58
C PRO A 54 -15.64 3.87 2.08
N LYS A 55 -16.10 4.79 2.93
CA LYS A 55 -16.06 6.24 2.70
C LYS A 55 -15.20 6.90 3.78
N THR A 56 -14.14 7.61 3.40
CA THR A 56 -13.26 8.34 4.34
C THR A 56 -13.81 9.70 4.74
N GLY A 57 -14.89 10.16 4.10
CA GLY A 57 -15.37 11.54 4.21
C GLY A 57 -14.55 12.52 3.35
N ASP A 58 -13.58 12.03 2.59
CA ASP A 58 -12.83 12.77 1.57
C ASP A 58 -13.09 12.12 0.20
N HIS A 59 -13.86 12.81 -0.63
CA HIS A 59 -14.27 12.35 -1.96
C HIS A 59 -13.08 12.00 -2.86
N ILE A 60 -11.94 12.69 -2.72
CA ILE A 60 -10.74 12.42 -3.52
C ILE A 60 -10.11 11.10 -3.08
N GLN A 61 -10.05 10.85 -1.77
CA GLN A 61 -9.54 9.58 -1.25
C GLN A 61 -10.44 8.40 -1.58
N ASP A 62 -11.76 8.59 -1.55
CA ASP A 62 -12.72 7.55 -1.90
C ASP A 62 -12.66 7.21 -3.39
N MET A 63 -12.53 8.22 -4.26
CA MET A 63 -12.29 8.00 -5.69
C MET A 63 -10.97 7.26 -5.95
N ARG A 64 -9.92 7.59 -5.19
CA ARG A 64 -8.63 6.91 -5.28
C ARG A 64 -8.70 5.42 -4.91
N LYS A 65 -9.61 5.01 -4.03
CA LYS A 65 -9.86 3.58 -3.70
C LYS A 65 -10.66 2.85 -4.75
N SER A 66 -11.43 3.57 -5.56
CA SER A 66 -12.33 2.96 -6.51
C SER A 66 -11.53 2.21 -7.58
N SER A 67 -11.87 0.93 -7.74
CA SER A 67 -11.44 0.13 -8.89
C SER A 67 -12.16 0.55 -10.16
N VAL A 68 -13.29 1.25 -10.05
CA VAL A 68 -14.05 1.80 -11.18
C VAL A 68 -13.72 3.27 -11.32
N ARG A 69 -13.11 3.66 -12.43
CA ARG A 69 -12.68 5.04 -12.69
C ARG A 69 -13.31 5.55 -13.97
N GLN A 70 -13.99 6.68 -13.89
CA GLN A 70 -14.51 7.35 -15.08
C GLN A 70 -13.33 7.77 -15.96
N LYS A 71 -13.40 7.46 -17.25
CA LYS A 71 -12.41 7.83 -18.28
C LYS A 71 -13.16 8.13 -19.57
N SER A 72 -12.57 8.89 -20.48
CA SER A 72 -13.14 9.00 -21.82
C SER A 72 -13.02 7.67 -22.56
N THR A 73 -13.88 7.48 -23.55
CA THR A 73 -13.82 6.38 -24.51
C THR A 73 -12.50 6.37 -25.26
N GLU A 74 -11.95 7.54 -25.63
CA GLU A 74 -10.65 7.64 -26.29
C GLU A 74 -9.52 7.11 -25.41
N ASP A 75 -9.52 7.41 -24.11
CA ASP A 75 -8.49 6.95 -23.17
C ASP A 75 -8.54 5.42 -22.98
N ILE A 76 -9.75 4.86 -22.96
CA ILE A 76 -9.99 3.42 -22.87
C ILE A 76 -9.49 2.74 -24.15
N ILE A 77 -9.83 3.26 -25.34
CA ILE A 77 -9.35 2.76 -26.64
C ILE A 77 -7.82 2.85 -26.74
N ASN A 78 -7.25 3.99 -26.35
CA ASN A 78 -5.79 4.17 -26.31
C ASN A 78 -5.12 3.15 -25.37
N SER A 79 -5.77 2.80 -24.27
CA SER A 79 -5.26 1.77 -23.34
C SER A 79 -5.30 0.38 -23.94
N MET A 80 -6.33 0.05 -24.74
CA MET A 80 -6.41 -1.20 -25.50
C MET A 80 -5.28 -1.31 -26.53
N ASN A 81 -4.95 -0.21 -27.20
CA ASN A 81 -3.96 -0.19 -28.28
C ASN A 81 -2.50 -0.18 -27.80
N LYS A 82 -2.24 0.16 -26.53
CA LYS A 82 -0.88 0.38 -26.00
C LYS A 82 -0.20 -0.85 -25.41
N LYS A 83 -0.93 -1.88 -25.00
CA LYS A 83 -0.36 -2.95 -24.17
C LYS A 83 -0.64 -4.33 -24.76
N GLU A 84 0.35 -4.89 -25.46
CA GLU A 84 0.37 -6.33 -25.72
C GLU A 84 0.29 -7.09 -24.38
N GLY A 85 -0.65 -8.03 -24.28
CA GLY A 85 -0.81 -8.90 -23.12
C GLY A 85 -1.59 -8.34 -21.92
N LYS A 86 -2.19 -7.14 -21.99
CA LYS A 86 -3.11 -6.64 -20.94
C LYS A 86 -4.52 -6.43 -21.49
N TYR A 87 -5.48 -7.16 -20.93
CA TYR A 87 -6.90 -6.96 -21.22
C TYR A 87 -7.41 -5.68 -20.52
N VAL A 88 -8.23 -4.91 -21.24
CA VAL A 88 -8.95 -3.76 -20.67
C VAL A 88 -10.37 -4.21 -20.38
N LYS A 89 -10.86 -3.91 -19.17
CA LYS A 89 -12.25 -4.13 -18.77
C LYS A 89 -12.91 -2.77 -18.58
N ALA A 90 -13.90 -2.46 -19.40
CA ALA A 90 -14.61 -1.19 -19.35
C ALA A 90 -16.12 -1.38 -19.23
N LEU A 91 -16.79 -0.39 -18.66
CA LEU A 91 -18.25 -0.27 -18.64
C LEU A 91 -18.62 1.01 -19.40
N LEU A 92 -19.56 0.88 -20.32
CA LEU A 92 -20.11 2.00 -21.09
C LEU A 92 -21.57 2.16 -20.70
N LEU A 93 -21.96 3.39 -20.37
CA LEU A 93 -23.35 3.77 -20.21
C LEU A 93 -23.79 4.43 -21.52
N VAL A 94 -24.90 3.96 -22.06
CA VAL A 94 -25.51 4.50 -23.28
C VAL A 94 -26.90 5.05 -22.98
N ASP A 95 -27.33 6.04 -23.75
CA ASP A 95 -28.71 6.53 -23.74
C ASP A 95 -29.61 5.69 -24.65
N ASP A 96 -30.89 6.08 -24.77
CA ASP A 96 -31.90 5.41 -25.59
C ASP A 96 -31.61 5.47 -27.11
N GLU A 97 -30.65 6.30 -27.53
CA GLU A 97 -30.20 6.46 -28.92
C GLU A 97 -28.85 5.75 -29.18
N ASP A 98 -28.40 4.89 -28.25
CA ASP A 98 -27.10 4.21 -28.27
C ASP A 98 -25.87 5.15 -28.22
N ASN A 99 -26.04 6.43 -27.83
CA ASN A 99 -24.90 7.32 -27.63
C ASN A 99 -24.24 7.03 -26.28
N ILE A 100 -22.90 6.98 -26.26
CA ILE A 100 -22.14 6.80 -25.02
C ILE A 100 -22.21 8.09 -24.20
N VAL A 101 -22.87 8.03 -23.05
CA VAL A 101 -23.00 9.16 -22.11
C VAL A 101 -21.93 9.13 -21.03
N ASP A 102 -21.47 7.94 -20.64
CA ASP A 102 -20.40 7.76 -19.65
C ASP A 102 -19.58 6.51 -19.94
N SER A 103 -18.31 6.54 -19.55
CA SER A 103 -17.42 5.41 -19.67
C SER A 103 -16.51 5.26 -18.46
N PHE A 104 -16.30 4.02 -18.06
CA PHE A 104 -15.53 3.65 -16.88
C PHE A 104 -14.55 2.53 -17.20
N ASP A 105 -13.32 2.68 -16.71
CA ASP A 105 -12.29 1.65 -16.71
C ASP A 105 -12.30 0.93 -15.35
N ILE A 106 -12.13 -0.39 -15.39
CA ILE A 106 -12.11 -1.24 -14.19
C ILE A 106 -10.67 -1.69 -13.95
N ASP A 107 -9.98 -0.99 -13.06
CA ASP A 107 -8.64 -1.30 -12.60
C ASP A 107 -8.69 -2.10 -11.29
N VAL A 108 -8.34 -3.37 -11.37
CA VAL A 108 -8.40 -4.31 -10.24
C VAL A 108 -7.28 -4.06 -9.24
N ASP A 109 -6.20 -3.39 -9.64
CA ASP A 109 -5.03 -3.16 -8.80
C ASP A 109 -4.80 -1.66 -8.61
N VAL A 110 -5.60 -1.10 -7.71
CA VAL A 110 -5.68 0.35 -7.47
C VAL A 110 -4.38 0.91 -6.85
N PHE A 111 -3.64 0.08 -6.10
CA PHE A 111 -2.40 0.46 -5.41
C PHE A 111 -1.35 -0.68 -5.36
N PRO A 112 -0.80 -1.11 -6.51
CA PRO A 112 0.12 -2.24 -6.60
C PRO A 112 1.37 -2.04 -5.72
N ASP A 113 1.98 -0.86 -5.80
CA ASP A 113 3.18 -0.52 -5.03
C ASP A 113 2.91 -0.48 -3.52
N LEU A 114 1.72 -0.05 -3.12
CA LEU A 114 1.33 0.02 -1.72
C LEU A 114 1.13 -1.38 -1.15
N ASN A 115 0.41 -2.25 -1.86
CA ASN A 115 0.22 -3.64 -1.47
C ASN A 115 1.56 -4.37 -1.35
N LYS A 116 2.45 -4.17 -2.33
CA LYS A 116 3.81 -4.73 -2.29
C LYS A 116 4.60 -4.26 -1.07
N ASN A 117 4.53 -2.97 -0.73
CA ASN A 117 5.22 -2.44 0.44
C ASN A 117 4.61 -2.95 1.76
N LEU A 118 3.28 -3.09 1.84
CA LEU A 118 2.59 -3.63 3.01
C LEU A 118 3.00 -5.07 3.28
N ILE A 119 2.95 -5.94 2.27
CA ILE A 119 3.35 -7.35 2.39
C ILE A 119 4.81 -7.44 2.85
N TYR A 120 5.71 -6.73 2.17
CA TYR A 120 7.12 -6.73 2.53
C TYR A 120 7.36 -6.29 3.98
N LEU A 121 6.68 -5.23 4.44
CA LEU A 121 6.84 -4.75 5.82
C LEU A 121 6.24 -5.73 6.84
N CYS A 122 5.13 -6.41 6.51
CA CYS A 122 4.58 -7.46 7.35
C CYS A 122 5.59 -8.59 7.55
N ASP A 123 6.19 -9.08 6.47
CA ASP A 123 7.21 -10.15 6.53
C ASP A 123 8.44 -9.67 7.30
N TYR A 124 8.95 -8.48 6.99
CA TYR A 124 10.12 -7.90 7.66
C TYR A 124 9.93 -7.77 9.17
N PHE A 125 8.80 -7.21 9.62
CA PHE A 125 8.54 -7.04 11.05
C PHE A 125 8.20 -8.37 11.75
N HIS A 126 7.62 -9.33 11.02
CA HIS A 126 7.43 -10.68 11.53
C HIS A 126 8.78 -11.35 11.81
N ASP A 127 9.70 -11.31 10.84
CA ASP A 127 11.03 -11.91 10.97
C ASP A 127 11.86 -11.20 12.06
N LEU A 128 11.80 -9.86 12.13
CA LEU A 128 12.45 -9.10 13.18
C LEU A 128 11.91 -9.48 14.57
N HIS A 129 10.60 -9.63 14.70
CA HIS A 129 9.97 -10.07 15.94
C HIS A 129 10.39 -11.50 16.32
N ALA A 130 10.42 -12.43 15.36
CA ALA A 130 10.88 -13.80 15.57
C ALA A 130 12.35 -13.82 16.03
N ALA A 131 13.19 -12.98 15.43
CA ALA A 131 14.59 -12.87 15.79
C ALA A 131 14.80 -12.28 17.20
N TYR A 132 13.99 -11.30 17.60
CA TYR A 132 13.98 -10.79 18.99
C TYR A 132 13.55 -11.86 19.99
N ARG A 133 12.48 -12.60 19.68
CA ARG A 133 12.00 -13.69 20.51
C ARG A 133 13.09 -14.74 20.71
N TRP A 134 13.81 -15.09 19.65
CA TRP A 134 14.93 -16.00 19.73
C TRP A 134 16.09 -15.45 20.58
N GLY A 135 16.50 -14.20 20.34
CA GLY A 135 17.68 -13.61 20.97
C GLY A 135 17.52 -13.09 22.40
N ILE A 136 16.31 -12.73 22.81
CA ILE A 136 16.04 -12.22 24.17
C ILE A 136 15.32 -13.25 25.03
N CYS A 137 14.42 -14.04 24.43
CA CYS A 137 13.51 -14.92 25.17
C CYS A 137 13.86 -16.41 25.01
N ASP A 138 15.02 -16.76 24.44
CA ASP A 138 15.39 -18.13 24.10
C ASP A 138 14.30 -18.87 23.29
N GLY A 139 13.60 -18.13 22.41
CA GLY A 139 12.53 -18.65 21.56
C GLY A 139 11.16 -18.80 22.24
N ARG A 140 11.01 -18.45 23.52
CA ARG A 140 9.76 -18.57 24.28
C ARG A 140 8.74 -17.47 24.01
#